data_AF-A0A1U8DZP0-F1
#
_entry.id   AF-A0A1U8DZP0-F1
#
_cell.length_a   1.000
_cell.length_b   1.000
_cell.length_c   1.000
_cell.angle_alpha   90.00
_cell.angle_beta   90.00
_cell.angle_gamma   90.00
#
_symmetry.space_group_name_H-M   'P 1'
#
loop_
_entity.id
_entity.type
_entity.pdbx_description
1 polymer ?
#
loop_
_entity_poly.entity_id
_entity_poly.type
_entity_poly.pdbx_seq_one_letter_code
_entity_poly.pdbx_strand_id
1 'polypeptide(L)'
;MASGQRHAEIMYEQERSLTIGDLFAADEKGKTPRIAVLLGAAGIGKTLTAKKIMVDWAAGKLYNEKFDYVFYINCREVNFDTEQGSVADLMLRNCPDRHAPIEAMLGNPERLLFIIDGFDELRFSLAQPEESLCSDPWEKKPMEIVLSSLVWKKVLEKCSLLITTRPAAVEELGQCLHNERYAEILGFSETERREYFDKYFGDKGKARKALNFVKANEMLFTMCFVPIVCWIV
;
A
#
# COMPACT_ATOMS: atom_id res chain seq x y z
N MET A 1 -13.94 17.21 11.87
CA MET A 1 -14.66 16.04 12.42
C MET A 1 -15.35 15.21 11.33
N ALA A 2 -14.90 15.26 10.06
CA ALA A 2 -15.55 14.57 8.93
C ALA A 2 -14.88 13.23 8.54
N SER A 3 -13.56 13.07 8.71
CA SER A 3 -12.84 11.89 8.20
C SER A 3 -13.11 10.56 8.94
N GLY A 4 -13.81 10.61 10.08
CA GLY A 4 -14.18 9.40 10.83
C GLY A 4 -15.44 8.69 10.32
N GLN A 5 -16.39 9.42 9.73
CA GLN A 5 -17.68 8.85 9.32
C GLN A 5 -17.55 7.93 8.11
N ARG A 6 -16.88 8.39 7.03
CA ARG A 6 -16.68 7.58 5.82
C ARG A 6 -15.86 6.32 6.08
N HIS A 7 -14.82 6.40 6.90
CA HIS A 7 -14.06 5.22 7.31
C HIS A 7 -14.93 4.23 8.09
N ALA A 8 -15.74 4.71 9.04
CA ALA A 8 -16.67 3.86 9.78
C ALA A 8 -17.73 3.21 8.87
N GLU A 9 -18.26 3.93 7.87
CA GLU A 9 -19.18 3.40 6.87
C GLU A 9 -18.53 2.29 6.02
N ILE A 10 -17.31 2.53 5.50
CA ILE A 10 -16.56 1.53 4.72
C ILE A 10 -16.30 0.27 5.56
N MET A 11 -15.94 0.42 6.83
CA MET A 11 -15.68 -0.71 7.73
C MET A 11 -16.96 -1.45 8.13
N TYR A 12 -18.07 -0.74 8.36
CA TYR A 12 -19.37 -1.34 8.70
C TYR A 12 -19.92 -2.19 7.54
N GLU A 13 -19.65 -1.81 6.30
CA GLU A 13 -20.07 -2.59 5.11
C GLU A 13 -19.19 -3.82 4.84
N GLN A 14 -18.00 -3.94 5.46
CA GLN A 14 -16.95 -4.91 5.06
C GLN A 14 -16.29 -5.67 6.21
N GLU A 15 -17.02 -6.04 7.28
CA GLU A 15 -16.52 -6.91 8.36
C GLU A 15 -16.27 -8.36 7.86
N ARG A 16 -15.23 -8.54 7.04
CA ARG A 16 -14.73 -9.83 6.58
C ARG A 16 -13.24 -9.90 6.80
N SER A 17 -12.77 -10.99 7.40
CA SER A 17 -11.33 -11.27 7.44
C SER A 17 -10.82 -11.48 6.01
N LEU A 18 -9.95 -10.58 5.57
CA LEU A 18 -9.26 -10.64 4.28
C LEU A 18 -7.80 -10.97 4.51
N THR A 19 -7.25 -11.88 3.70
CA THR A 19 -5.81 -12.08 3.67
C THR A 19 -5.17 -11.15 2.65
N ILE A 20 -3.85 -10.99 2.75
CA ILE A 20 -3.08 -10.23 1.75
C ILE A 20 -3.23 -10.83 0.35
N GLY A 21 -3.47 -12.14 0.19
CA GLY A 21 -3.72 -12.76 -1.12
C GLY A 21 -5.06 -12.41 -1.74
N ASP A 22 -6.00 -11.92 -0.93
CA ASP A 22 -7.37 -11.65 -1.37
C ASP A 22 -7.55 -10.23 -1.90
N LEU A 23 -6.59 -9.29 -1.72
CA LEU A 23 -6.81 -7.87 -2.05
C LEU A 23 -7.24 -7.64 -3.50
N PHE A 24 -6.72 -8.44 -4.44
CA PHE A 24 -7.08 -8.40 -5.86
C PHE A 24 -7.91 -9.61 -6.33
N ALA A 25 -8.51 -10.38 -5.41
CA ALA A 25 -9.41 -11.49 -5.77
C ALA A 25 -10.79 -10.96 -6.19
N ALA A 26 -11.49 -11.70 -7.05
CA ALA A 26 -12.87 -11.37 -7.40
C ALA A 26 -13.76 -11.34 -6.15
N ASP A 27 -14.70 -10.40 -6.11
CA ASP A 27 -15.75 -10.40 -5.09
C ASP A 27 -16.82 -11.47 -5.38
N GLU A 28 -17.85 -11.56 -4.51
CA GLU A 28 -18.95 -12.52 -4.65
C GLU A 28 -19.78 -12.32 -5.93
N LYS A 29 -19.68 -11.15 -6.56
CA LYS A 29 -20.32 -10.82 -7.84
C LYS A 29 -19.40 -11.09 -9.04
N GLY A 30 -18.22 -11.65 -8.82
CA GLY A 30 -17.20 -11.94 -9.84
C GLY A 30 -16.40 -10.71 -10.27
N LYS A 31 -16.58 -9.55 -9.63
CA LYS A 31 -15.87 -8.32 -9.99
C LYS A 31 -14.50 -8.30 -9.33
N THR A 32 -13.46 -8.14 -10.15
CA THR A 32 -12.09 -8.03 -9.64
C THR A 32 -11.74 -6.56 -9.43
N PRO A 33 -11.37 -6.14 -8.20
CA PRO A 33 -10.94 -4.77 -7.96
C PRO A 33 -9.58 -4.54 -8.65
N ARG A 34 -9.41 -3.38 -9.25
CA ARG A 34 -8.11 -2.91 -9.78
C ARG A 34 -7.36 -2.05 -8.78
N ILE A 35 -8.03 -1.62 -7.71
CA ILE A 35 -7.45 -0.75 -6.69
C ILE A 35 -7.72 -1.41 -5.34
N ALA A 36 -6.66 -1.63 -4.57
CA ALA A 36 -6.73 -2.04 -3.19
C ALA A 36 -6.17 -0.92 -2.32
N VAL A 37 -6.89 -0.55 -1.26
CA VAL A 37 -6.48 0.49 -0.31
C VAL A 37 -6.25 -0.15 1.04
N LEU A 38 -5.00 -0.12 1.50
CA LEU A 38 -4.57 -0.67 2.78
C LEU A 38 -4.52 0.42 3.85
N LEU A 39 -5.48 0.36 4.77
CA LEU A 39 -5.69 1.32 5.84
C LEU A 39 -5.02 0.87 7.14
N GLY A 40 -4.87 1.82 8.06
CA GLY A 40 -4.57 1.54 9.45
C GLY A 40 -3.82 2.66 10.14
N ALA A 41 -3.67 2.55 11.46
CA ALA A 41 -3.04 3.56 12.30
C ALA A 41 -1.53 3.77 11.98
N ALA A 42 -0.96 4.83 12.54
CA ALA A 42 0.48 5.06 12.48
C ALA A 42 1.23 3.93 13.19
N GLY A 43 2.35 3.47 12.62
CA GLY A 43 3.15 2.38 13.20
C GLY A 43 2.52 0.99 13.09
N ILE A 44 1.34 0.84 12.48
CA ILE A 44 0.64 -0.45 12.43
C ILE A 44 1.26 -1.47 11.47
N GLY A 45 2.18 -1.02 10.60
CA GLY A 45 2.90 -1.90 9.67
C GLY A 45 2.49 -1.81 8.21
N LYS A 46 1.76 -0.76 7.78
CA LYS A 46 1.37 -0.54 6.37
C LYS A 46 2.55 -0.63 5.38
N THR A 47 3.58 0.20 5.56
CA THR A 47 4.80 0.19 4.74
C THR A 47 5.53 -1.15 4.77
N LEU A 48 5.62 -1.79 5.95
CA LEU A 48 6.25 -3.10 6.06
C LEU A 48 5.48 -4.15 5.26
N THR A 49 4.15 -4.09 5.30
CA THR A 49 3.25 -4.98 4.54
C THR A 49 3.40 -4.74 3.04
N ALA A 50 3.43 -3.49 2.58
CA ALA A 50 3.67 -3.13 1.18
C ALA A 50 5.01 -3.68 0.66
N LYS A 51 6.09 -3.52 1.43
CA LYS A 51 7.40 -4.11 1.10
C LYS A 51 7.38 -5.63 1.13
N LYS A 52 6.66 -6.24 2.08
CA LYS A 52 6.54 -7.69 2.16
C LYS A 52 5.80 -8.27 0.96
N ILE A 53 4.77 -7.60 0.47
CA ILE A 53 4.05 -7.98 -0.77
C ILE A 53 5.01 -8.01 -1.95
N MET A 54 5.85 -6.98 -2.10
CA MET A 54 6.87 -6.94 -3.16
C MET A 54 7.88 -8.08 -3.03
N VAL A 55 8.37 -8.36 -1.81
CA VAL A 55 9.30 -9.48 -1.56
C VAL A 55 8.66 -10.84 -1.87
N ASP A 56 7.40 -11.05 -1.47
CA ASP A 56 6.71 -12.31 -1.72
C ASP A 56 6.38 -12.50 -3.20
N TRP A 57 6.00 -11.43 -3.90
CA TRP A 57 5.84 -11.47 -5.35
C TRP A 57 7.15 -11.81 -6.06
N ALA A 58 8.25 -11.13 -5.72
CA ALA A 58 9.57 -11.42 -6.30
C ALA A 58 10.04 -12.86 -5.99
N ALA A 59 9.63 -13.42 -4.85
CA ALA A 59 9.91 -14.80 -4.46
C ALA A 59 8.95 -15.83 -5.05
N GLY A 60 8.00 -15.42 -5.90
CA GLY A 60 7.05 -16.33 -6.53
C GLY A 60 5.90 -16.80 -5.63
N LYS A 61 5.65 -16.14 -4.50
CA LYS A 61 4.70 -16.60 -3.46
C LYS A 61 3.38 -15.85 -3.46
N LEU A 62 3.30 -14.71 -4.15
CA LEU A 62 2.14 -13.83 -4.08
C LEU A 62 1.93 -13.13 -5.42
N TYR A 63 0.73 -13.27 -5.99
CA TYR A 63 0.28 -12.56 -7.20
C TYR A 63 1.03 -12.79 -8.51
N ASN A 64 2.05 -13.64 -8.58
CA ASN A 64 2.78 -13.83 -9.84
C ASN A 64 1.97 -14.51 -10.97
N GLU A 65 0.78 -15.06 -10.70
CA GLU A 65 -0.17 -15.43 -11.77
C GLU A 65 -0.90 -14.21 -12.36
N LYS A 66 -1.00 -13.11 -11.60
CA LYS A 66 -1.73 -11.88 -11.98
C LYS A 66 -0.81 -10.80 -12.53
N PHE A 67 0.35 -10.58 -11.91
CA PHE A 67 1.24 -9.48 -12.23
C PHE A 67 2.62 -9.96 -12.66
N ASP A 68 3.07 -9.48 -13.82
CA ASP A 68 4.42 -9.70 -14.35
C ASP A 68 5.43 -8.70 -13.78
N TYR A 69 4.96 -7.51 -13.38
CA TYR A 69 5.81 -6.43 -12.90
C TYR A 69 5.13 -5.68 -11.75
N VAL A 70 5.91 -5.41 -10.69
CA VAL A 70 5.48 -4.65 -9.53
C VAL A 70 6.43 -3.48 -9.31
N PHE A 71 5.88 -2.26 -9.24
CA PHE A 71 6.63 -1.03 -9.00
C PHE A 71 6.25 -0.45 -7.64
N TYR A 72 7.22 0.10 -6.92
CA TYR A 72 7.00 0.70 -5.59
C TYR A 72 7.29 2.20 -5.64
N ILE A 73 6.26 2.98 -5.31
CA ILE A 73 6.30 4.43 -5.29
C ILE A 73 6.20 4.86 -3.83
N ASN A 74 7.29 5.41 -3.31
CA ASN A 74 7.32 6.00 -1.98
C ASN A 74 6.85 7.47 -2.08
N CYS A 75 5.64 7.75 -1.58
CA CYS A 75 5.07 9.10 -1.63
C CYS A 75 5.95 10.15 -0.95
N ARG A 76 6.70 9.77 0.10
CA ARG A 76 7.61 10.68 0.79
C ARG A 76 8.78 11.09 -0.09
N GLU A 77 9.27 10.20 -0.95
CA GLU A 77 10.35 10.49 -1.91
C GLU A 77 9.84 11.37 -3.06
N VAL A 78 8.64 11.09 -3.57
CA VAL A 78 8.04 11.87 -4.67
C VAL A 78 7.86 13.35 -4.30
N ASN A 79 7.61 13.67 -3.03
CA ASN A 79 7.54 15.06 -2.56
C ASN A 79 8.80 15.91 -2.85
N PHE A 80 9.95 15.26 -3.08
CA PHE A 80 11.22 15.94 -3.36
C PHE A 80 11.57 15.96 -4.85
N ASP A 81 10.76 15.33 -5.71
CA ASP A 81 10.95 15.37 -7.16
C ASP A 81 10.48 16.73 -7.70
N THR A 82 11.44 17.63 -7.92
CA THR A 82 11.18 18.95 -8.53
C THR A 82 11.25 18.95 -10.05
N GLU A 83 11.78 17.88 -10.64
CA GLU A 83 11.87 17.72 -12.09
C GLU A 83 10.58 17.15 -12.68
N GLN A 84 10.33 17.45 -13.95
CA GLN A 84 9.25 16.80 -14.69
C GLN A 84 9.67 15.36 -15.05
N GLY A 85 8.71 14.45 -14.96
CA GLY A 85 8.89 13.04 -15.29
C GLY A 85 7.62 12.47 -15.90
N SER A 86 7.66 11.18 -16.22
CA SER A 86 6.56 10.42 -16.80
C SER A 86 6.31 9.13 -16.00
N VAL A 87 5.23 8.40 -16.32
CA VAL A 87 4.98 7.08 -15.72
C VAL A 87 6.08 6.09 -16.11
N ALA A 88 6.57 6.17 -17.35
CA ALA A 88 7.71 5.39 -17.81
C ALA A 88 8.98 5.69 -17.00
N ASP A 89 9.26 6.97 -16.68
CA ASP A 89 10.38 7.34 -15.82
C ASP A 89 10.24 6.77 -14.40
N LEU A 90 9.02 6.77 -13.82
CA LEU A 90 8.74 6.14 -12.53
C LEU A 90 9.00 4.62 -12.55
N MET A 91 8.59 3.94 -13.63
CA MET A 91 8.83 2.51 -13.83
C MET A 91 10.33 2.23 -13.94
N LEU A 92 11.07 3.01 -14.74
CA LEU A 92 12.52 2.87 -14.92
C LEU A 92 13.30 3.07 -13.62
N ARG A 93 12.93 4.06 -12.79
CA ARG A 93 13.56 4.30 -11.48
C ARG A 93 13.42 3.12 -10.52
N ASN A 94 12.36 2.33 -10.69
CA ASN A 94 12.10 1.12 -9.92
C ASN A 94 12.83 -0.12 -10.45
N CYS A 95 13.39 -0.05 -11.66
CA CYS A 95 14.12 -1.15 -12.25
C CYS A 95 15.62 -1.07 -11.89
N PRO A 96 16.25 -2.17 -11.44
CA PRO A 96 17.69 -2.21 -11.25
C PRO A 96 18.45 -2.13 -12.58
N ASP A 97 17.82 -2.55 -13.68
CA ASP A 97 18.36 -2.49 -15.04
C ASP A 97 17.79 -1.28 -15.81
N ARG A 98 18.68 -0.47 -16.39
CA ARG A 98 18.32 0.68 -17.22
C ARG A 98 17.81 0.29 -18.61
N HIS A 99 17.98 -0.98 -19.00
CA HIS A 99 17.46 -1.56 -20.24
C HIS A 99 16.16 -2.36 -20.02
N ALA A 100 15.47 -2.11 -18.91
CA ALA A 100 14.16 -2.70 -18.65
C ALA A 100 13.23 -2.53 -19.86
N PRO A 101 12.47 -3.57 -20.26
CA PRO A 101 11.65 -3.55 -21.48
C PRO A 101 10.34 -2.77 -21.24
N ILE A 102 10.43 -1.47 -20.95
CA ILE A 102 9.31 -0.61 -20.56
C ILE A 102 8.22 -0.62 -21.63
N GLU A 103 8.56 -0.54 -22.91
CA GLU A 103 7.59 -0.58 -24.00
C GLU A 103 6.75 -1.87 -23.98
N ALA A 104 7.38 -3.01 -23.69
CA ALA A 104 6.68 -4.29 -23.58
C ALA A 104 5.81 -4.36 -22.32
N MET A 105 6.28 -3.78 -21.19
CA MET A 105 5.49 -3.67 -19.96
C MET A 105 4.23 -2.82 -20.17
N LEU A 106 4.39 -1.66 -20.80
CA LEU A 106 3.29 -0.72 -21.12
C LEU A 106 2.27 -1.35 -22.08
N GLY A 107 2.67 -2.32 -22.90
CA GLY A 107 1.78 -3.08 -23.79
C GLY A 107 0.78 -3.99 -23.07
N ASN A 108 1.04 -4.38 -21.82
CA ASN A 108 0.16 -5.26 -21.02
C ASN A 108 -0.15 -4.62 -19.65
N PRO A 109 -0.84 -3.47 -19.61
CA PRO A 109 -1.04 -2.70 -18.38
C PRO A 109 -1.75 -3.51 -17.28
N GLU A 110 -2.63 -4.44 -17.63
CA GLU A 110 -3.34 -5.30 -16.68
C GLU A 110 -2.45 -6.28 -15.89
N ARG A 111 -1.20 -6.49 -16.35
CA ARG A 111 -0.16 -7.29 -15.69
C ARG A 111 0.75 -6.45 -14.80
N LEU A 112 0.50 -5.14 -14.67
CA LEU A 112 1.29 -4.22 -13.85
C LEU A 112 0.59 -3.94 -12.51
N LEU A 113 1.36 -3.95 -11.43
CA LEU A 113 0.93 -3.48 -10.12
C LEU A 113 1.82 -2.31 -9.67
N PHE A 114 1.20 -1.20 -9.30
CA PHE A 114 1.89 -0.08 -8.64
C PHE A 114 1.50 -0.07 -7.16
N ILE A 115 2.50 -0.21 -6.30
CA ILE A 115 2.36 -0.04 -4.85
C ILE A 115 2.67 1.43 -4.55
N ILE A 116 1.66 2.20 -4.14
CA ILE A 116 1.77 3.61 -3.76
C ILE A 116 1.75 3.66 -2.24
N ASP A 117 2.93 3.80 -1.63
CA ASP A 117 3.09 3.70 -0.19
C ASP A 117 3.15 5.08 0.48
N GLY A 118 2.23 5.32 1.42
CA GLY A 118 2.17 6.53 2.24
C GLY A 118 1.43 7.67 1.56
N PHE A 119 0.27 7.43 0.97
CA PHE A 119 -0.54 8.50 0.34
C PHE A 119 -0.79 9.68 1.30
N ASP A 120 -1.04 9.40 2.59
CA ASP A 120 -1.22 10.43 3.63
C ASP A 120 0.01 11.33 3.87
N GLU A 121 1.14 11.02 3.23
CA GLU A 121 2.38 11.78 3.34
C GLU A 121 2.67 12.65 2.11
N LEU A 122 1.82 12.61 1.07
CA LEU A 122 1.91 13.52 -0.07
C LEU A 122 1.69 14.97 0.38
N ARG A 123 2.47 15.90 -0.18
CA ARG A 123 2.40 17.34 0.11
C ARG A 123 1.59 18.12 -0.93
N PHE A 124 0.95 17.41 -1.85
CA PHE A 124 0.09 17.93 -2.90
C PHE A 124 -1.15 17.07 -3.02
N SER A 125 -2.23 17.63 -3.57
CA SER A 125 -3.47 16.88 -3.74
C SER A 125 -3.45 16.13 -5.06
N LEU A 126 -3.99 14.92 -5.06
CA LEU A 126 -4.19 14.18 -6.31
C LEU A 126 -5.45 14.62 -7.07
N ALA A 127 -6.32 15.44 -6.47
CA ALA A 127 -7.55 15.92 -7.09
C ALA A 127 -7.29 17.06 -8.08
N GLN A 128 -6.80 16.69 -9.27
CA GLN A 128 -6.45 17.62 -10.35
C GLN A 128 -7.58 17.76 -11.37
N PRO A 129 -7.70 18.90 -12.09
CA PRO A 129 -8.60 19.01 -13.23
C PRO A 129 -8.29 17.93 -14.27
N GLU A 130 -9.33 17.29 -14.81
CA GLU A 130 -9.18 16.15 -15.73
C GLU A 130 -8.38 16.53 -16.98
N GLU A 131 -8.50 17.79 -17.43
CA GLU A 131 -7.80 18.32 -18.61
C GLU A 131 -6.29 18.47 -18.38
N SER A 132 -5.84 18.47 -17.12
CA SER A 132 -4.42 18.56 -16.78
C SER A 132 -3.73 17.18 -16.74
N LEU A 133 -4.51 16.11 -16.56
CA LEU A 133 -4.02 14.74 -16.49
C LEU A 133 -3.45 14.26 -17.84
N CYS A 134 -2.43 13.42 -17.79
CA CYS A 134 -1.86 12.78 -18.97
C CYS A 134 -2.49 11.40 -19.22
N SER A 135 -2.60 11.04 -20.50
CA SER A 135 -3.02 9.70 -20.94
C SER A 135 -1.86 8.90 -21.55
N ASP A 136 -0.78 9.58 -21.95
CA ASP A 136 0.42 8.96 -22.51
C ASP A 136 1.43 8.67 -21.39
N PRO A 137 1.85 7.40 -21.18
CA PRO A 137 2.82 7.03 -20.15
C PRO A 137 4.22 7.66 -20.32
N TRP A 138 4.54 8.21 -21.50
CA TRP A 138 5.80 8.90 -21.78
C TRP A 138 5.72 10.42 -21.67
N GLU A 139 4.52 10.98 -21.50
CA GLU A 139 4.34 12.43 -21.39
C GLU A 139 4.97 12.94 -20.09
N LYS A 140 5.89 13.90 -20.23
CA LYS A 140 6.58 14.51 -19.09
C LYS A 140 5.75 15.64 -18.48
N LYS A 141 5.48 15.52 -17.19
CA LYS A 141 4.70 16.47 -16.38
C LYS A 141 5.30 16.59 -14.98
N PRO A 142 4.89 17.60 -14.18
CA PRO A 142 5.16 17.59 -12.74
C PRO A 142 4.68 16.28 -12.10
N MET A 143 5.42 15.79 -11.11
CA MET A 143 5.12 14.50 -10.48
C MET A 143 3.74 14.39 -9.86
N GLU A 144 3.20 15.51 -9.38
CA GLU A 144 1.80 15.65 -8.95
C GLU A 144 0.83 15.18 -10.04
N ILE A 145 0.97 15.71 -11.26
CA ILE A 145 0.13 15.35 -12.40
C ILE A 145 0.36 13.90 -12.83
N VAL A 146 1.62 13.42 -12.83
CA VAL A 146 1.94 12.03 -13.18
C VAL A 146 1.26 11.04 -12.22
N LEU A 147 1.38 11.27 -10.92
CA LEU A 147 0.74 10.43 -9.91
C LEU A 147 -0.78 10.54 -9.95
N SER A 148 -1.33 11.75 -10.09
CA SER A 148 -2.77 11.95 -10.26
C SER A 148 -3.29 11.16 -11.46
N SER A 149 -2.61 11.24 -12.60
CA SER A 149 -3.02 10.54 -13.82
C SER A 149 -3.05 9.04 -13.64
N LEU A 150 -2.08 8.48 -12.90
CA LEU A 150 -2.03 7.05 -12.60
C LEU A 150 -3.12 6.62 -11.62
N VAL A 151 -3.34 7.39 -10.54
CA VAL A 151 -4.36 7.09 -9.51
C VAL A 151 -5.77 7.22 -10.07
N TRP A 152 -6.02 8.24 -10.88
CA TRP A 152 -7.28 8.48 -11.59
C TRP A 152 -7.49 7.53 -12.77
N LYS A 153 -6.52 6.65 -13.06
CA LYS A 153 -6.57 5.70 -14.20
C LYS A 153 -6.68 6.38 -15.56
N LYS A 154 -6.28 7.65 -15.68
CA LYS A 154 -6.21 8.37 -16.95
C LYS A 154 -5.09 7.82 -17.86
N VAL A 155 -4.00 7.40 -17.24
CA VAL A 155 -2.90 6.65 -17.86
C VAL A 155 -2.84 5.24 -17.27
N LEU A 156 -2.51 4.25 -18.10
CA LEU A 156 -2.49 2.83 -17.73
C LEU A 156 -3.79 2.36 -17.04
N GLU A 157 -4.95 2.69 -17.63
CA GLU A 157 -6.28 2.45 -17.07
C GLU A 157 -6.46 1.04 -16.47
N LYS A 158 -5.91 0.02 -17.13
CA LYS A 158 -6.09 -1.40 -16.75
C LYS A 158 -5.12 -1.90 -15.67
N CYS A 159 -4.11 -1.11 -15.27
CA CYS A 159 -3.16 -1.55 -14.24
C CYS A 159 -3.84 -1.75 -12.89
N SER A 160 -3.14 -2.37 -11.94
CA SER A 160 -3.58 -2.48 -10.56
C SER A 160 -2.83 -1.53 -9.64
N LEU A 161 -3.50 -0.97 -8.64
CA LEU A 161 -2.89 -0.13 -7.60
C LEU A 161 -3.08 -0.75 -6.23
N LEU A 162 -2.03 -0.78 -5.42
CA LEU A 162 -2.11 -1.01 -3.98
C LEU A 162 -1.69 0.29 -3.29
N ILE A 163 -2.62 0.97 -2.64
CA ILE A 163 -2.38 2.27 -2.02
C ILE A 163 -2.38 2.09 -0.50
N THR A 164 -1.34 2.51 0.20
CA THR A 164 -1.36 2.55 1.67
C THR A 164 -1.68 3.96 2.15
N THR A 165 -2.53 4.08 3.16
CA THR A 165 -2.89 5.39 3.73
C THR A 165 -3.42 5.27 5.15
N ARG A 166 -3.49 6.40 5.87
CA ARG A 166 -4.24 6.50 7.13
C ARG A 166 -5.73 6.70 6.85
N PRO A 167 -6.62 6.24 7.75
CA PRO A 167 -8.06 6.50 7.64
C PRO A 167 -8.42 7.97 7.40
N ALA A 168 -7.67 8.89 8.01
CA ALA A 168 -7.91 10.33 7.88
C ALA A 168 -7.79 10.90 6.45
N ALA A 169 -7.05 10.23 5.56
CA ALA A 169 -6.83 10.66 4.18
C ALA A 169 -7.68 9.89 3.15
N VAL A 170 -8.58 9.00 3.62
CA VAL A 170 -9.47 8.20 2.74
C VAL A 170 -10.46 9.08 1.99
N GLU A 171 -10.94 10.15 2.60
CA GLU A 171 -11.93 11.03 1.96
C GLU A 171 -11.38 11.69 0.70
N GLU A 172 -10.16 12.22 0.78
CA GLU A 172 -9.44 12.81 -0.36
C GLU A 172 -9.11 11.75 -1.41
N LEU A 173 -8.56 10.60 -0.99
CA LEU A 173 -8.24 9.51 -1.90
C LEU A 173 -9.48 9.02 -2.65
N GLY A 174 -10.59 8.82 -1.95
CA GLY A 174 -11.84 8.30 -2.49
C GLY A 174 -12.57 9.26 -3.43
N GLN A 175 -12.07 10.48 -3.66
CA GLN A 175 -12.54 11.34 -4.78
C GLN A 175 -11.91 10.93 -6.11
N CYS A 176 -10.78 10.23 -6.06
CA CYS A 176 -9.96 9.86 -7.21
C CYS A 176 -10.15 8.39 -7.63
N LEU A 177 -10.81 7.58 -6.79
CA LEU A 177 -10.90 6.13 -6.97
C LEU A 177 -12.28 5.67 -7.45
N HIS A 178 -12.26 4.62 -8.25
CA HIS A 178 -13.45 3.88 -8.66
C HIS A 178 -13.19 2.38 -8.55
N ASN A 179 -14.15 1.63 -8.00
CA ASN A 179 -14.10 0.17 -7.90
C ASN A 179 -12.91 -0.37 -7.08
N GLU A 180 -12.69 0.25 -5.93
CA GLU A 180 -11.65 -0.08 -4.98
C GLU A 180 -12.12 -1.09 -3.92
N ARG A 181 -11.16 -1.83 -3.35
CA ARG A 181 -11.33 -2.65 -2.16
C ARG A 181 -10.55 -2.03 -1.02
N TYR A 182 -11.20 -1.80 0.11
CA TYR A 182 -10.53 -1.36 1.33
C TYR A 182 -10.18 -2.59 2.19
N ALA A 183 -9.04 -2.52 2.85
CA ALA A 183 -8.63 -3.48 3.88
C ALA A 183 -7.91 -2.73 4.99
N GLU A 184 -8.28 -2.95 6.24
CA GLU A 184 -7.61 -2.31 7.38
C GLU A 184 -6.68 -3.29 8.09
N ILE A 185 -5.43 -2.86 8.30
CA ILE A 185 -4.51 -3.55 9.20
C ILE A 185 -4.89 -3.16 10.62
N LEU A 186 -5.46 -4.11 11.36
CA LEU A 186 -5.85 -3.88 12.73
C LEU A 186 -4.63 -3.84 13.65
N GLY A 187 -3.70 -4.78 13.56
CA GLY A 187 -2.53 -4.89 14.44
C GLY A 187 -2.29 -6.33 14.86
N PHE A 188 -1.46 -6.54 15.89
CA PHE A 188 -1.18 -7.88 16.40
C PHE A 188 -2.20 -8.35 17.44
N SER A 189 -2.79 -9.51 17.17
CA SER A 189 -3.40 -10.36 18.20
C SER A 189 -2.37 -10.76 19.27
N GLU A 190 -2.83 -11.20 20.44
CA GLU A 190 -1.91 -11.64 21.51
C GLU A 190 -1.00 -12.81 21.07
N THR A 191 -1.50 -13.68 20.20
CA THR A 191 -0.73 -14.79 19.64
C THR A 191 0.39 -14.25 18.74
N GLU A 192 0.06 -13.31 17.84
CA GLU A 192 1.04 -12.69 16.94
C GLU A 192 2.09 -11.87 17.70
N ARG A 193 1.73 -11.22 18.82
CA ARG A 193 2.71 -10.56 19.70
C ARG A 193 3.75 -11.56 20.21
N ARG A 194 3.31 -12.74 20.67
CA ARG A 194 4.23 -13.79 21.12
C ARG A 194 5.12 -14.27 20.00
N GLU A 195 4.54 -14.55 18.83
CA GLU A 195 5.30 -14.96 17.66
C GLU A 195 6.33 -13.90 17.23
N TYR A 196 5.99 -12.62 17.32
CA TYR A 196 6.91 -11.53 17.04
C TYR A 196 8.15 -11.62 17.94
N PHE A 197 7.97 -11.71 19.26
CA PHE A 197 9.09 -11.82 20.20
C PHE A 197 9.93 -13.08 19.96
N ASP A 198 9.29 -14.21 19.67
CA ASP A 198 9.99 -15.46 19.35
C ASP A 198 10.83 -15.32 18.08
N LYS A 199 10.27 -14.75 17.01
CA LYS A 199 10.95 -14.53 15.72
C LYS A 199 12.06 -13.47 15.82
N TYR A 200 11.82 -12.38 16.54
CA TYR A 200 12.77 -11.26 16.67
C TYR A 200 14.02 -11.66 17.47
N PHE A 201 13.84 -12.34 18.60
CA PHE A 201 14.96 -12.71 19.46
C PHE A 201 15.66 -13.99 19.01
N GLY A 202 14.97 -14.94 18.39
CA GLY A 202 15.48 -16.26 17.98
C GLY A 202 15.84 -17.21 19.14
N ASP A 203 16.19 -16.66 20.31
CA ASP A 203 16.41 -17.39 21.56
C ASP A 203 15.14 -17.38 22.42
N LYS A 204 14.61 -18.56 22.71
CA LYS A 204 13.38 -18.73 23.51
C LYS A 204 13.49 -18.15 24.92
N GLY A 205 14.69 -18.14 25.52
CA GLY A 205 14.92 -17.58 26.84
C GLY A 205 14.80 -16.05 26.85
N LYS A 206 15.44 -15.39 25.89
CA LYS A 206 15.36 -13.94 25.67
C LYS A 206 13.95 -13.50 25.26
N ALA A 207 13.33 -14.19 24.30
CA ALA A 207 11.96 -13.92 23.88
C ALA A 207 10.98 -13.97 25.05
N ARG A 208 11.05 -15.02 25.89
CA ARG A 208 10.21 -15.14 27.09
C ARG A 208 10.48 -14.04 28.11
N LYS A 209 11.74 -13.64 28.32
CA LYS A 209 12.08 -12.53 29.22
C LYS A 209 11.49 -11.21 28.73
N ALA A 210 11.63 -10.89 27.45
CA ALA A 210 11.06 -9.68 26.85
C ALA A 210 9.53 -9.67 26.92
N LEU A 211 8.88 -10.77 26.52
CA LEU A 211 7.43 -10.90 26.61
C LEU A 211 6.92 -10.77 28.05
N ASN A 212 7.61 -11.37 29.03
CA ASN A 212 7.24 -11.24 30.44
C ASN A 212 7.44 -9.81 30.96
N PHE A 213 8.48 -9.11 30.51
CA PHE A 213 8.70 -7.70 30.84
C PHE A 213 7.53 -6.83 30.36
N VAL A 214 7.11 -7.02 29.10
CA VAL A 214 5.94 -6.32 28.54
C VAL A 214 4.67 -6.67 29.31
N LYS A 215 4.42 -7.96 29.58
CA LYS A 215 3.22 -8.43 30.29
C LYS A 215 3.12 -7.95 31.73
N ALA A 216 4.25 -7.61 32.37
CA ALA A 216 4.24 -7.04 33.71
C ALA A 216 3.60 -5.64 33.75
N ASN A 217 3.44 -4.98 32.59
CA ASN A 217 2.78 -3.70 32.46
C ASN A 217 1.60 -3.82 31.47
N GLU A 218 0.37 -3.84 31.99
CA GLU A 218 -0.85 -4.01 31.20
C GLU A 218 -1.00 -2.95 30.09
N MET A 219 -0.64 -1.69 30.38
CA MET A 219 -0.68 -0.61 29.39
C MET A 219 0.28 -0.90 28.24
N LEU A 220 1.54 -1.26 28.55
CA LEU A 220 2.54 -1.57 27.54
C LEU A 220 2.14 -2.82 26.72
N PHE A 221 1.64 -3.86 27.38
CA PHE A 221 1.15 -5.06 26.71
C PHE A 221 -0.03 -4.78 25.76
N THR A 222 -0.93 -3.87 26.15
CA THR A 222 -2.02 -3.40 25.29
C THR A 222 -1.47 -2.61 24.10
N MET A 223 -0.52 -1.70 24.33
CA MET A 223 0.11 -0.91 23.28
C MET A 223 0.89 -1.76 22.25
N CYS A 224 1.42 -2.92 22.66
CA CYS A 224 2.05 -3.91 21.76
C CYS A 224 1.09 -4.52 20.72
N PHE A 225 -0.20 -4.19 20.75
CA PHE A 225 -1.08 -4.35 19.59
C PHE A 225 -0.53 -3.64 18.34
N VAL A 226 0.12 -2.49 18.51
CA VAL A 226 0.78 -1.76 17.42
C VAL A 226 2.21 -2.28 17.24
N PRO A 227 2.57 -2.89 16.10
CA PRO A 227 3.87 -3.54 15.90
C PRO A 227 5.10 -2.68 16.18
N ILE A 228 5.05 -1.36 15.94
CA ILE A 228 6.18 -0.48 16.25
C ILE A 228 6.50 -0.46 17.75
N VAL A 229 5.51 -0.63 18.62
CA VAL A 229 5.71 -0.68 20.07
C VAL A 229 6.47 -1.96 20.45
N CYS A 230 6.12 -3.10 19.84
CA CYS A 230 6.89 -4.34 20.02
C CYS A 230 8.35 -4.20 19.57
N TRP A 231 8.62 -3.40 18.53
CA TRP A 231 9.98 -3.16 18.03
C TRP A 231 10.80 -2.22 18.92
N ILE A 232 10.16 -1.27 19.60
CA ILE A 232 10.81 -0.35 20.53
C ILE A 232 11.27 -1.05 21.81
N VAL A 233 10.52 -2.07 22.26
CA VAL A 233 10.84 -2.87 23.45
C VAL A 233 11.93 -3.90 23.16
#